data_AF-A0A0N4U2C5-F1
#
_entry.id   AF-A0A0N4U2C5-F1
#
_cell.length_a   1.000
_cell.length_b   1.000
_cell.length_c   1.000
_cell.angle_alpha   90.00
_cell.angle_beta   90.00
_cell.angle_gamma   90.00
#
_symmetry.space_group_name_H-M   'P 1'
#
loop_
_entity.id
_entity.type
_entity.pdbx_description
1 polymer ?
#
loop_
_entity_poly.entity_id
_entity_poly.type
_entity_poly.pdbx_seq_one_letter_code
_entity_poly.pdbx_strand_id
1 'polypeptide(L)'
;MIEEKCCECCKRGDVWRLQLRQCEHFVCIACYWIKERGKARIKCPSARCKTRIHENDIDAILDAENHDLNEFMQLEHREWLLHEHRKQIILYAFGGNAVQCPLCKSMYGEYIGCNYVQCVNIRCRQKFCWSCGHPIDSFQHFTGI
;
A
#
# COMPACT_ATOMS: atom_id res chain seq x y z
N MET A 1 -5.06 -37.47 15.43
CA MET A 1 -5.55 -37.00 14.13
C MET A 1 -4.88 -35.66 13.87
N ILE A 2 -4.10 -35.52 12.80
CA ILE A 2 -3.57 -34.21 12.42
C ILE A 2 -4.74 -33.51 11.71
N GLU A 3 -5.37 -32.53 12.35
CA GLU A 3 -6.37 -31.72 11.66
C GLU A 3 -5.69 -31.00 10.49
N GLU A 4 -6.13 -31.32 9.26
CA GLU A 4 -5.64 -30.64 8.07
C GLU A 4 -6.03 -29.16 8.15
N LYS A 5 -5.03 -28.30 8.33
CA LYS A 5 -5.21 -26.87 8.56
C LYS A 5 -5.66 -26.13 7.30
N CYS A 6 -6.92 -26.24 6.91
CA CYS A 6 -7.48 -25.62 5.70
C CYS A 6 -7.39 -24.08 5.71
N CYS A 7 -7.42 -23.47 4.52
CA CYS A 7 -7.53 -22.01 4.44
C CYS A 7 -8.83 -21.53 5.09
N GLU A 8 -8.75 -20.54 5.97
CA GLU A 8 -9.93 -20.01 6.67
C GLU A 8 -10.98 -19.40 5.75
N CYS A 9 -10.59 -18.98 4.54
CA CYS A 9 -11.48 -18.34 3.57
C CYS A 9 -12.13 -19.34 2.61
N CYS A 10 -11.32 -20.11 1.87
CA CYS A 10 -11.85 -21.03 0.84
C CYS A 10 -12.00 -22.47 1.32
N LYS A 11 -11.59 -22.78 2.55
CA LYS A 11 -11.62 -24.13 3.16
C LYS A 11 -10.84 -25.19 2.38
N ARG A 12 -9.95 -24.78 1.48
CA ARG A 12 -9.08 -25.68 0.72
C ARG A 12 -7.87 -26.14 1.53
N GLY A 13 -7.60 -27.45 1.44
CA GLY A 13 -6.46 -28.13 2.04
C GLY A 13 -5.26 -28.30 1.09
N ASP A 14 -5.53 -28.23 -0.22
CA ASP A 14 -4.63 -28.49 -1.34
C ASP A 14 -3.91 -27.23 -1.85
N VAL A 15 -3.78 -26.22 -0.99
CA VAL A 15 -3.20 -24.92 -1.33
C VAL A 15 -2.12 -24.52 -0.33
N TRP A 16 -1.15 -23.76 -0.81
CA TRP A 16 -0.17 -23.12 0.06
C TRP A 16 -0.85 -22.09 0.94
N ARG A 17 -0.57 -22.18 2.24
CA ARG A 17 -1.22 -21.41 3.30
C ARG A 17 -0.13 -20.81 4.18
N LEU A 18 -0.38 -19.59 4.61
CA LEU A 18 0.45 -18.87 5.55
C LEU A 18 -0.25 -18.87 6.90
N GLN A 19 0.48 -19.17 7.97
CA GLN A 19 0.02 -18.96 9.33
C GLN A 19 0.24 -17.50 9.70
N LEU A 20 -0.83 -16.76 10.00
CA LEU A 20 -0.72 -15.36 10.39
C LEU A 20 -0.22 -15.25 11.82
N ARG A 21 0.96 -14.66 12.03
CA ARG A 21 1.67 -14.65 13.33
C ARG A 21 0.85 -14.16 14.54
N GLN A 22 -0.08 -13.22 14.32
CA GLN A 22 -0.83 -12.56 15.41
C GLN A 22 -2.16 -13.24 15.76
N CYS A 23 -2.71 -14.06 14.87
CA CYS A 23 -4.02 -14.69 15.08
C CYS A 23 -4.04 -16.19 14.74
N GLU A 24 -2.90 -16.73 14.31
CA GLU A 24 -2.65 -18.14 14.00
C GLU A 24 -3.54 -18.76 12.91
N HIS A 25 -4.43 -17.98 12.30
CA HIS A 25 -5.24 -18.42 11.16
C HIS A 25 -4.37 -18.77 9.96
N PHE A 26 -4.76 -19.86 9.28
CA PHE A 26 -4.15 -20.27 8.02
C PHE A 26 -4.92 -19.68 6.85
N VAL A 27 -4.25 -18.91 5.99
CA VAL A 27 -4.88 -18.28 4.83
C VAL A 27 -4.05 -18.58 3.59
N CYS A 28 -4.69 -19.03 2.51
CA CYS A 28 -3.98 -19.22 1.25
C CYS A 28 -3.61 -17.88 0.61
N ILE A 29 -2.52 -17.86 -0.14
CA ILE A 29 -1.98 -16.65 -0.76
C ILE A 29 -3.05 -15.96 -1.64
N ALA A 30 -3.87 -16.74 -2.37
CA ALA A 30 -4.96 -16.20 -3.16
C ALA A 30 -6.03 -15.48 -2.31
N CYS A 31 -6.49 -16.10 -1.22
CA CYS A 31 -7.49 -15.49 -0.34
C CYS A 31 -6.94 -14.32 0.49
N TYR A 32 -5.63 -14.25 0.67
CA TYR A 32 -4.98 -13.15 1.37
C TYR A 32 -5.31 -11.78 0.74
N TRP A 33 -5.35 -11.71 -0.59
CA TRP A 33 -5.44 -10.44 -1.32
C TRP A 33 -6.82 -10.07 -1.87
N ILE A 34 -7.76 -11.03 -1.95
CA ILE A 34 -9.07 -10.79 -2.59
C ILE A 34 -9.93 -9.75 -1.85
N LYS A 35 -9.77 -9.59 -0.53
CA LYS A 35 -10.71 -8.79 0.27
C LYS A 35 -10.35 -7.32 0.47
N GLU A 36 -9.10 -6.92 0.32
CA GLU A 36 -8.62 -5.64 0.88
C GLU A 36 -7.77 -4.80 -0.10
N ARG A 37 -8.03 -4.91 -1.41
CA ARG A 37 -7.39 -4.04 -2.42
C ARG A 37 -7.62 -2.56 -2.07
N GLY A 38 -6.58 -1.75 -2.18
CA GLY A 38 -6.65 -0.31 -1.94
C GLY A 38 -6.70 0.11 -0.47
N LYS A 39 -6.39 -0.77 0.48
CA LYS A 39 -6.29 -0.39 1.91
C LYS A 39 -4.85 -0.39 2.41
N ALA A 40 -4.53 0.64 3.20
CA ALA A 40 -3.26 0.77 3.90
C ALA A 40 -3.08 -0.23 5.04
N ARG A 41 -4.19 -0.67 5.67
CA ARG A 41 -4.18 -1.59 6.81
C ARG A 41 -5.05 -2.81 6.49
N ILE A 42 -4.39 -3.93 6.19
CA ILE A 42 -5.04 -5.17 5.80
C ILE A 42 -5.43 -5.95 7.07
N LYS A 43 -6.67 -6.44 7.14
CA LYS A 43 -7.15 -7.31 8.22
C LYS A 43 -6.97 -8.76 7.83
N CYS A 44 -6.93 -9.64 8.84
CA CYS A 44 -7.07 -11.07 8.63
C CYS A 44 -8.34 -11.35 7.78
N PRO A 45 -8.22 -12.09 6.68
CA PRO A 45 -9.36 -12.42 5.82
C PRO A 45 -10.43 -13.31 6.46
N SER A 46 -10.13 -13.96 7.60
CA SER A 46 -11.09 -14.75 8.37
C SER A 46 -12.26 -13.87 8.83
N ALA A 47 -13.49 -14.31 8.57
CA ALA A 47 -14.70 -13.49 8.74
C ALA A 47 -14.92 -12.95 10.17
N ARG A 48 -14.41 -13.66 11.18
CA ARG A 48 -14.57 -13.30 12.60
C ARG A 48 -13.31 -12.67 13.21
N CYS A 49 -12.23 -12.58 12.44
CA CYS A 49 -10.96 -12.04 12.92
C CYS A 49 -10.86 -10.55 12.62
N LYS A 50 -10.54 -9.74 13.64
CA LYS A 50 -10.33 -8.29 13.50
C LYS A 50 -8.85 -7.90 13.54
N THR A 51 -7.96 -8.89 13.72
CA THR A 51 -6.51 -8.68 13.79
C THR A 51 -6.01 -8.09 12.49
N ARG A 52 -5.18 -7.06 12.60
CA ARG A 52 -4.49 -6.45 11.45
C ARG A 52 -3.26 -7.27 11.13
N ILE A 53 -2.97 -7.46 9.85
CA ILE A 53 -1.73 -8.11 9.46
C ILE A 53 -0.63 -7.06 9.46
N HIS A 54 0.53 -7.41 9.99
CA HIS A 54 1.65 -6.48 10.08
C HIS A 54 2.29 -6.26 8.71
N GLU A 55 2.78 -5.06 8.48
CA GLU A 55 3.36 -4.62 7.21
C GLU A 55 4.53 -5.52 6.76
N ASN A 56 5.43 -5.89 7.67
CA ASN A 56 6.50 -6.86 7.36
C ASN A 56 5.99 -8.23 6.88
N ASP A 57 4.83 -8.70 7.36
CA ASP A 57 4.28 -9.97 6.90
C ASP A 57 3.75 -9.84 5.46
N ILE A 58 3.22 -8.65 5.11
CA ILE A 58 2.78 -8.31 3.76
C ILE A 58 3.99 -8.21 2.82
N ASP A 59 5.05 -7.51 3.24
CA ASP A 59 6.28 -7.36 2.46
C ASP A 59 6.94 -8.73 2.20
N ALA A 60 6.99 -9.62 3.21
CA ALA A 60 7.61 -10.94 3.08
C ALA A 60 6.89 -11.85 2.05
N ILE A 61 5.55 -11.77 1.96
CA ILE A 61 4.77 -12.61 1.03
C ILE A 61 4.69 -12.03 -0.39
N LEU A 62 5.24 -10.83 -0.58
CA LEU A 62 5.34 -10.15 -1.87
C LEU A 62 6.80 -9.92 -2.28
N ASP A 63 7.76 -10.47 -1.53
CA ASP A 63 9.19 -10.24 -1.72
C ASP A 63 9.65 -10.77 -3.08
N ALA A 64 10.06 -9.88 -3.98
CA ALA A 64 10.51 -10.21 -5.34
C ALA A 64 11.64 -11.25 -5.35
N GLU A 65 12.51 -11.23 -4.34
CA GLU A 65 13.66 -12.13 -4.20
C GLU A 65 13.26 -13.54 -3.73
N ASN A 66 12.04 -13.70 -3.22
CA ASN A 66 11.52 -15.01 -2.85
C ASN A 66 10.87 -15.69 -4.08
N HIS A 67 11.68 -16.46 -4.80
CA HIS A 67 11.27 -17.15 -6.02
C HIS A 67 10.26 -18.27 -5.79
N ASP A 68 10.20 -18.89 -4.60
CA ASP A 68 9.22 -19.94 -4.29
C ASP A 68 7.78 -19.43 -4.44
N LEU A 69 7.57 -18.13 -4.23
CA LEU A 69 6.26 -17.50 -4.36
C LEU A 69 5.77 -17.39 -5.81
N ASN A 70 6.67 -17.51 -6.79
CA ASN A 70 6.33 -17.44 -8.22
C ASN A 70 5.44 -18.60 -8.66
N GLU A 71 5.50 -19.73 -7.95
CA GLU A 71 4.59 -20.88 -8.16
C GLU A 71 3.12 -20.53 -7.87
N PHE A 72 2.86 -19.50 -7.05
CA PHE A 72 1.50 -19.10 -6.64
C PHE A 72 1.04 -17.81 -7.29
N MET A 73 1.99 -16.90 -7.51
CA MET A 73 1.71 -15.55 -7.97
C MET A 73 2.89 -15.05 -8.80
N GLN A 74 2.62 -14.74 -10.06
CA GLN A 74 3.61 -14.21 -10.99
C GLN A 74 4.32 -13.00 -10.38
N LEU A 75 5.63 -12.90 -10.62
CA LEU A 75 6.50 -11.86 -10.05
C LEU A 75 5.92 -10.47 -10.28
N GLU A 76 5.52 -10.16 -11.51
CA GLU A 76 4.98 -8.86 -11.90
C GLU A 76 3.71 -8.52 -11.09
N HIS A 77 2.89 -9.53 -10.78
CA HIS A 77 1.70 -9.34 -9.96
C HIS A 77 2.05 -9.06 -8.49
N ARG A 78 3.09 -9.71 -7.95
CA ARG A 78 3.58 -9.48 -6.58
C ARG A 78 4.15 -8.08 -6.44
N GLU A 79 5.00 -7.66 -7.38
CA GLU A 79 5.58 -6.32 -7.42
C GLU A 79 4.50 -5.24 -7.51
N TRP A 80 3.49 -5.45 -8.36
CA TRP A 80 2.36 -4.54 -8.48
C TRP A 80 1.56 -4.42 -7.17
N LEU A 81 1.26 -5.54 -6.50
CA LEU A 81 0.57 -5.52 -5.21
C LEU A 81 1.39 -4.81 -4.13
N LEU A 82 2.70 -5.02 -4.11
CA LEU A 82 3.60 -4.39 -3.14
C LEU A 82 3.66 -2.88 -3.36
N HIS A 83 3.75 -2.46 -4.62
CA HIS A 83 3.70 -1.06 -5.02
C HIS A 83 2.40 -0.40 -4.56
N GLU A 84 1.25 -1.00 -4.89
CA GLU A 84 -0.05 -0.43 -4.53
C GLU A 84 -0.23 -0.40 -3.01
N HIS A 85 0.17 -1.44 -2.28
CA HIS A 85 0.08 -1.45 -0.82
C HIS A 85 0.94 -0.35 -0.17
N ARG A 86 2.21 -0.21 -0.59
CA ARG A 86 3.11 0.84 -0.08
C ARG A 86 2.60 2.25 -0.41
N LYS A 87 2.03 2.45 -1.60
CA LYS A 87 1.34 3.69 -1.96
C LYS A 87 0.19 3.99 -1.01
N GLN A 88 -0.65 3.00 -0.68
CA GLN A 88 -1.74 3.18 0.27
C GLN A 88 -1.23 3.48 1.69
N ILE A 89 -0.15 2.82 2.16
CA ILE A 89 0.50 3.14 3.44
C ILE A 89 0.92 4.62 3.49
N ILE A 90 1.59 5.09 2.44
CA ILE A 90 2.05 6.48 2.33
C ILE A 90 0.85 7.43 2.37
N LEU A 91 -0.17 7.20 1.53
CA LEU A 91 -1.38 8.03 1.50
C LEU A 91 -2.07 8.07 2.87
N TYR A 92 -2.18 6.93 3.54
CA TYR A 92 -2.76 6.84 4.88
C TYR A 92 -1.95 7.60 5.93
N ALA A 93 -0.61 7.56 5.86
CA ALA A 93 0.25 8.34 6.74
C ALA A 93 0.06 9.85 6.58
N PHE A 94 -0.36 10.30 5.39
CA PHE A 94 -0.73 11.68 5.09
C PHE A 94 -2.24 11.95 5.23
N GLY A 95 -2.99 11.09 5.93
CA GLY A 95 -4.42 11.29 6.18
C GLY A 95 -5.31 11.14 4.93
N GLY A 96 -4.80 10.50 3.87
CA GLY A 96 -5.48 10.34 2.58
C GLY A 96 -5.19 11.47 1.59
N ASN A 97 -4.58 12.57 2.04
CA ASN A 97 -4.32 13.76 1.24
C ASN A 97 -2.82 13.99 1.12
N ALA A 98 -2.24 13.55 -0.01
CA ALA A 98 -0.85 13.81 -0.31
C ALA A 98 -0.68 14.22 -1.77
N VAL A 99 0.24 15.16 -1.99
CA VAL A 99 0.67 15.58 -3.34
C VAL A 99 2.14 15.22 -3.53
N GLN A 100 2.54 14.96 -4.77
CA GLN A 100 3.93 14.77 -5.13
C GLN A 100 4.52 16.04 -5.72
N CYS A 101 5.76 16.35 -5.38
CA CYS A 101 6.55 17.29 -6.16
C CYS A 101 6.60 16.80 -7.63
N PRO A 102 6.22 17.62 -8.61
CA PRO A 102 6.15 17.18 -10.02
C PRO A 102 7.53 16.78 -10.56
N LEU A 103 8.61 17.32 -9.99
CA LEU A 103 9.98 17.05 -10.40
C LEU A 103 10.58 15.84 -9.67
N CYS A 104 10.85 15.94 -8.36
CA CYS A 104 11.58 14.90 -7.62
C CYS A 104 10.70 13.85 -6.94
N LYS A 105 9.37 13.93 -7.10
CA LYS A 105 8.38 12.98 -6.54
C LYS A 105 8.36 12.85 -5.02
N SER A 106 9.00 13.77 -4.29
CA SER A 106 8.85 13.86 -2.83
C SER A 106 7.38 14.08 -2.45
N MET A 107 6.90 13.36 -1.45
CA MET A 107 5.52 13.43 -0.96
C MET A 107 5.37 14.57 0.05
N TYR A 108 4.25 15.30 -0.02
CA TYR A 108 3.87 16.34 0.91
C TYR A 108 2.47 16.06 1.44
N GLY A 109 2.28 16.19 2.75
CA GLY A 109 0.96 16.21 3.37
C GLY A 109 0.30 17.57 3.24
N GLU A 110 -1.03 17.59 3.37
CA GLU A 110 -1.81 18.82 3.24
C GLU A 110 -1.44 19.80 4.36
N TYR A 111 -1.06 21.01 3.98
CA TYR A 111 -0.96 22.13 4.91
C TYR A 111 -2.21 22.99 4.76
N ILE A 112 -3.04 23.02 5.80
CA ILE A 112 -4.34 23.69 5.75
C ILE A 112 -4.16 25.15 5.30
N GLY A 113 -4.90 25.51 4.25
CA GLY A 113 -5.05 26.90 3.78
C GLY A 113 -4.06 27.37 2.71
N CYS A 114 -3.09 26.57 2.28
CA CYS A 114 -2.11 27.00 1.28
C CYS A 114 -2.02 26.06 0.08
N ASN A 115 -2.36 26.56 -1.11
CA ASN A 115 -2.10 25.84 -2.35
C ASN A 115 -0.67 25.99 -2.87
N TYR A 116 0.11 26.96 -2.37
CA TYR A 116 1.51 27.11 -2.72
C TYR A 116 2.35 26.09 -1.96
N VAL A 117 3.06 25.22 -2.68
CA VAL A 117 4.00 24.27 -2.11
C VAL A 117 5.38 24.49 -2.72
N GLN A 118 6.42 24.53 -1.88
CA GLN A 118 7.81 24.51 -2.34
C GLN A 118 8.48 23.23 -1.86
N CYS A 119 9.15 22.56 -2.78
CA CYS A 119 9.84 21.32 -2.47
C CYS A 119 10.99 21.53 -1.45
N VAL A 120 10.91 20.86 -0.30
CA VAL A 120 11.95 20.88 0.75
C VAL A 120 13.25 20.18 0.35
N ASN A 121 13.27 19.38 -0.72
CA ASN A 121 14.52 18.84 -1.24
C ASN A 121 15.37 20.01 -1.77
N ILE A 122 16.49 20.27 -1.08
CA ILE A 122 17.39 21.40 -1.34
C ILE A 122 17.97 21.42 -2.76
N ARG A 123 18.02 20.27 -3.44
CA ARG A 123 18.47 20.14 -4.83
C ARG A 123 17.33 20.37 -5.84
N CYS A 124 16.08 20.20 -5.43
CA CYS A 124 14.91 20.33 -6.29
C CYS A 124 14.33 21.75 -6.21
N ARG A 125 13.92 22.19 -5.01
CA ARG A 125 13.26 23.49 -4.72
C ARG A 125 12.10 23.88 -5.66
N GLN A 126 11.57 22.94 -6.45
CA GLN A 126 10.45 23.17 -7.36
C GLN A 126 9.24 23.69 -6.57
N LYS A 127 8.64 24.75 -7.09
CA LYS A 127 7.37 25.29 -6.60
C LYS A 127 6.23 24.67 -7.38
N PHE A 128 5.15 24.32 -6.73
CA PHE A 128 4.00 23.70 -7.38
C PHE A 128 2.71 23.95 -6.60
N CYS A 129 1.58 23.70 -7.24
CA CYS A 129 0.26 23.87 -6.64
C CYS A 129 -0.19 22.57 -5.97
N TRP A 130 -0.67 22.65 -4.72
CA TRP A 130 -1.26 21.54 -3.99
C TRP A 130 -2.45 20.93 -4.73
N SER A 131 -3.39 21.78 -5.18
CA SER A 131 -4.66 21.35 -5.75
C SER A 131 -4.53 20.61 -7.09
N CYS A 132 -3.61 21.04 -7.97
CA CYS A 132 -3.45 20.45 -9.30
C CYS A 132 -2.14 19.64 -9.47
N GLY A 133 -1.18 19.76 -8.54
CA GLY A 133 0.11 19.09 -8.62
C GLY A 133 1.08 19.64 -9.67
N HIS A 134 0.70 20.68 -10.43
CA HIS A 134 1.52 21.24 -11.50
C HIS A 134 2.55 22.24 -10.99
N PRO A 135 3.73 22.34 -11.66
CA PRO A 135 4.69 23.41 -11.41
C PRO A 135 4.03 24.79 -11.46
N ILE A 136 4.49 25.69 -10.59
CA ILE A 136 4.13 27.10 -10.64
C ILE A 136 5.40 27.92 -10.92
N ASP A 137 5.30 28.82 -11.88
CA ASP A 137 6.32 29.80 -12.24
C ASP A 137 5.96 31.20 -11.73
N SER A 138 4.67 31.46 -11.48
CA SER A 138 4.13 32.75 -11.06
C SER A 138 2.96 32.60 -10.08
N PHE A 139 2.74 33.61 -9.24
CA PHE A 139 1.58 33.67 -8.33
C PHE A 139 0.24 33.83 -9.05
N GLN A 140 0.23 34.18 -10.35
CA GLN A 140 -0.99 34.26 -11.16
C GLN A 140 -1.74 32.91 -11.19
N HIS A 141 -1.05 31.80 -10.95
CA HIS A 141 -1.68 30.49 -10.81
C HIS A 141 -2.78 30.45 -9.71
N PHE A 142 -2.69 31.32 -8.70
CA PHE A 142 -3.63 31.37 -7.57
C PHE A 142 -4.60 32.55 -7.64
N THR A 143 -4.52 33.37 -8.69
CA THR A 143 -5.42 34.52 -8.86
C THR A 143 -6.61 34.13 -9.74
N GLY A 144 -7.81 34.51 -9.34
CA GLY A 144 -9.06 34.25 -10.08
C GLY A 144 -9.54 35.46 -10.89
N ILE A 145 -8.63 36.25 -11.46
CA ILE A 145 -8.91 37.45 -12.25
C ILE A 145 -8.39 37.30 -13.66
#